data_AF-A0A948GA15-F1
#
_entry.id   AF-A0A948GA15-F1
#
_cell.length_a   1.000
_cell.length_b   1.000
_cell.length_c   1.000
_cell.angle_alpha   90.00
_cell.angle_beta   90.00
_cell.angle_gamma   90.00
#
_symmetry.space_group_name_H-M   'P 1'
#
loop_
_entity.id
_entity.type
_entity.pdbx_description
1 polymer ?
#
loop_
_entity_poly.entity_id
_entity_poly.type
_entity_poly.pdbx_seq_one_letter_code
_entity_poly.pdbx_strand_id
1 'polypeptide(L)'
;MKDNWITKNLTNPWLALALITLVTSLIYCNVYRTPFVFDDLQRIEENVKIRDLSRCLSPGQVFSPRPVVELTFALNYQFGKLNVFGYHLVNVLIHVINGFLVYFLALTIFRQLFIPSAQRFGHSNSPKSKVQSPKS
;
A
#
# COMPACT_ATOMS: atom_id res chain seq x y z
N MET A 1 18.69 -19.75 24.85
CA MET A 1 18.31 -18.62 25.74
C MET A 1 18.75 -17.24 25.23
N LYS A 2 19.26 -17.12 23.98
CA LYS A 2 19.57 -15.82 23.33
C LYS A 2 18.51 -15.43 22.28
N ASP A 3 17.40 -16.16 22.25
CA ASP A 3 16.59 -16.30 21.03
C ASP A 3 15.32 -15.42 21.11
N ASN A 4 15.03 -14.88 22.30
CA ASN A 4 13.83 -14.09 22.57
C ASN A 4 13.99 -12.58 22.30
N TRP A 5 15.23 -12.07 22.19
CA TRP A 5 15.45 -10.63 21.93
C TRP A 5 15.39 -10.31 20.44
N ILE A 6 15.97 -11.18 19.60
CA ILE A 6 15.97 -11.06 18.13
C ILE A 6 14.54 -11.18 17.62
N THR A 7 13.83 -12.23 18.03
CA THR A 7 12.45 -12.49 17.60
C THR A 7 11.47 -11.38 17.98
N LYS A 8 11.54 -10.87 19.22
CA LYS A 8 10.68 -9.74 19.65
C LYS A 8 10.92 -8.47 18.84
N ASN A 9 12.19 -8.14 18.55
CA ASN A 9 12.51 -6.95 17.75
C ASN A 9 12.08 -7.11 16.28
N LEU A 10 12.27 -8.29 15.68
CA LEU A 10 11.84 -8.58 14.31
C LEU A 10 10.31 -8.56 14.13
N THR A 11 9.53 -8.81 15.18
CA THR A 11 8.06 -8.71 15.15
C THR A 11 7.52 -7.30 15.42
N ASN A 12 8.38 -6.32 15.71
CA ASN A 12 7.93 -4.96 16.00
C ASN A 12 7.47 -4.26 14.70
N PRO A 13 6.20 -3.82 14.59
CA PRO A 13 5.70 -3.18 13.38
C PRO A 13 6.45 -1.89 13.04
N TRP A 14 6.94 -1.15 14.04
CA TRP A 14 7.71 0.07 13.81
C TRP A 14 9.06 -0.20 13.15
N LEU A 15 9.71 -1.32 13.50
CA LEU A 15 10.97 -1.73 12.86
C LEU A 15 10.71 -2.11 11.40
N ALA A 16 9.62 -2.82 11.12
CA ALA A 16 9.24 -3.16 9.75
C ALA A 16 8.95 -1.92 8.89
N LEU A 17 8.20 -0.95 9.42
CA LEU A 17 7.92 0.31 8.71
C LEU A 17 9.21 1.13 8.48
N ALA A 18 10.10 1.20 9.47
CA ALA A 18 11.38 1.87 9.32
C ALA A 18 12.25 1.20 8.26
N LEU A 19 12.29 -0.14 8.23
CA LEU A 19 13.04 -0.90 7.24
C LEU A 19 12.47 -0.72 5.82
N ILE A 20 11.15 -0.77 5.66
CA ILE A 20 10.47 -0.51 4.37
C ILE A 20 10.84 0.89 3.87
N THR A 21 10.78 1.89 4.74
CA THR A 21 11.16 3.28 4.40
C THR A 21 12.61 3.38 3.97
N LEU A 22 13.53 2.79 4.75
CA LEU A 22 14.96 2.83 4.50
C LEU A 22 15.32 2.14 3.18
N VAL A 23 14.85 0.90 2.97
CA VAL A 23 15.14 0.12 1.77
C VAL A 23 14.56 0.80 0.53
N THR A 24 13.33 1.30 0.60
CA THR A 24 12.71 2.05 -0.51
C THR A 24 13.54 3.30 -0.83
N SER A 25 13.93 4.07 0.19
CA SER A 25 14.75 5.28 -0.01
C SER A 25 16.11 4.96 -0.63
N LEU A 26 16.77 3.87 -0.22
CA LEU A 26 18.06 3.44 -0.77
C LEU A 26 17.96 3.00 -2.22
N ILE A 27 16.93 2.23 -2.58
CA ILE A 27 16.71 1.78 -3.97
C ILE A 27 16.46 2.99 -4.88
N TYR A 28 15.66 3.95 -4.41
CA TYR A 28 15.27 5.11 -5.22
C TYR A 28 16.21 6.31 -5.08
N CYS A 29 17.28 6.25 -4.30
CA CYS A 29 18.18 7.39 -4.08
C CYS A 29 18.82 7.91 -5.38
N ASN A 30 19.04 7.03 -6.36
CA ASN A 30 19.64 7.37 -7.65
C ASN A 30 18.68 8.14 -8.57
N VAL A 31 17.36 8.03 -8.34
CA VAL A 31 16.33 8.68 -9.18
C VAL A 31 16.40 10.20 -9.05
N TYR A 32 16.89 10.74 -7.94
CA TYR A 32 17.04 12.20 -7.77
C TYR A 32 18.08 12.84 -8.72
N ARG A 33 18.94 12.03 -9.37
CA ARG A 33 19.94 12.51 -10.33
C ARG A 33 19.46 12.41 -11.78
N THR A 34 18.31 11.80 -12.03
CA THR A 34 17.79 11.59 -13.39
C THR A 34 16.82 12.71 -13.78
N PRO A 35 16.96 13.31 -14.99
CA PRO A 35 15.98 14.27 -15.51
C PRO A 35 14.66 13.58 -15.88
N PHE A 36 13.68 14.34 -16.36
CA PHE A 36 12.49 13.75 -16.98
C PHE A 36 12.89 12.92 -18.20
N VAL A 37 12.32 11.72 -18.33
CA VAL A 37 12.63 10.79 -19.42
C VAL A 37 11.34 10.17 -19.95
N PHE A 38 11.30 9.83 -21.24
CA PHE A 38 10.17 9.16 -21.89
C PHE A 38 8.84 9.93 -21.70
N ASP A 39 7.83 9.25 -21.14
CA ASP A 39 6.47 9.75 -20.93
C ASP A 39 6.42 11.01 -20.05
N ASP A 40 7.45 11.27 -19.22
CA ASP A 40 7.49 12.44 -18.34
C ASP A 40 7.52 13.75 -19.15
N LEU A 41 8.20 13.76 -20.30
CA LEU A 41 8.28 14.93 -21.19
C LEU A 41 6.88 15.29 -21.72
N GLN A 42 6.17 14.31 -22.29
CA GLN A 42 4.85 14.53 -22.86
C GLN A 42 3.79 14.80 -21.79
N ARG A 43 3.93 14.22 -20.59
CA ARG A 43 2.90 14.33 -19.53
C ARG A 43 3.10 15.49 -18.57
N ILE A 44 4.31 16.00 -18.42
CA ILE A 44 4.64 17.05 -17.45
C ILE A 44 5.11 18.32 -18.16
N GLU A 45 6.06 18.20 -19.08
CA GLU A 45 6.64 19.38 -19.74
C GLU A 45 5.71 19.96 -20.82
N GLU A 46 5.18 19.09 -21.68
CA GLU A 46 4.33 19.48 -22.81
C GLU A 46 2.84 19.59 -22.46
N ASN A 47 2.43 19.01 -21.33
CA ASN A 47 1.01 18.95 -20.97
C ASN A 47 0.53 20.25 -20.31
N VAL A 48 -0.04 21.14 -21.12
CA VAL A 48 -0.61 22.41 -20.63
C VAL A 48 -1.75 22.18 -19.61
N LYS A 49 -2.41 21.01 -19.63
CA LYS A 49 -3.56 20.72 -18.74
C LYS A 49 -3.17 20.62 -17.27
N ILE A 50 -1.94 20.21 -16.95
CA ILE A 50 -1.47 20.12 -15.55
C ILE A 50 -1.15 21.49 -14.94
N ARG A 51 -1.16 22.57 -15.74
CA ARG A 51 -0.90 23.93 -15.26
C ARG A 51 -2.12 24.58 -14.59
N ASP A 52 -3.29 23.97 -14.72
CA ASP A 52 -4.56 24.49 -14.22
C ASP A 52 -5.29 23.42 -13.39
N LEU A 53 -5.21 23.57 -12.07
CA LEU A 53 -5.78 22.63 -11.11
C LEU A 53 -7.31 22.52 -11.24
N SER A 54 -7.98 23.59 -11.70
CA SER A 54 -9.43 23.59 -11.89
C SER A 54 -9.87 22.67 -13.03
N ARG A 55 -9.02 22.51 -14.06
CA ARG A 55 -9.26 21.56 -15.16
C ARG A 55 -9.05 20.11 -14.75
N CYS A 56 -8.14 19.86 -13.81
CA CYS A 56 -7.89 18.51 -13.28
C CYS A 56 -9.09 17.94 -12.50
N LEU A 57 -9.95 18.81 -11.95
CA LEU A 57 -11.19 18.42 -11.26
C LEU A 57 -12.43 18.46 -12.15
N SER A 58 -12.27 18.81 -13.43
CA SER A 58 -13.39 18.81 -14.36
C SER A 58 -13.91 17.39 -14.61
N PRO A 59 -15.22 17.19 -14.83
CA PRO A 59 -15.80 15.86 -15.04
C PRO A 59 -15.08 15.08 -16.15
N GLY A 60 -14.75 15.74 -17.26
CA GLY A 60 -14.02 15.10 -18.36
C GLY A 60 -12.62 14.61 -17.98
N GLN A 61 -11.97 15.25 -17.02
CA GLN A 61 -10.65 14.84 -16.53
C GLN A 61 -10.73 13.75 -15.44
N VAL A 62 -11.81 13.73 -14.64
CA VAL A 62 -12.07 12.65 -13.68
C VAL A 62 -12.25 11.31 -14.40
N PHE A 63 -12.79 11.31 -15.61
CA PHE A 63 -12.89 10.14 -16.49
C PHE A 63 -11.65 9.91 -17.38
N SER A 64 -10.56 10.67 -17.19
CA SER A 64 -9.29 10.39 -17.87
C SER A 64 -8.79 8.97 -17.51
N PRO A 65 -7.98 8.32 -18.35
CA PRO A 65 -7.34 7.06 -18.00
C PRO A 65 -6.48 7.10 -16.72
N ARG A 66 -6.01 8.28 -16.29
CA ARG A 66 -5.07 8.44 -15.16
C ARG A 66 -5.35 9.69 -14.31
N PRO A 67 -6.55 9.85 -13.74
CA PRO A 67 -7.01 11.09 -13.13
C PRO A 67 -6.19 11.45 -11.88
N VAL A 68 -5.83 10.46 -11.07
CA VAL A 68 -5.04 10.64 -9.84
C VAL A 68 -3.60 11.06 -10.15
N VAL A 69 -3.01 10.47 -11.20
CA VAL A 69 -1.63 10.78 -11.60
C VAL A 69 -1.54 12.21 -12.13
N GLU A 70 -2.49 12.59 -13.00
CA GLU A 70 -2.56 13.95 -13.53
C GLU A 70 -2.79 15.00 -12.43
N LEU A 71 -3.64 14.70 -11.45
CA LEU A 71 -3.85 15.58 -10.29
C LEU A 71 -2.57 15.73 -9.46
N THR A 72 -1.86 14.62 -9.22
CA THR A 72 -0.58 14.63 -8.49
C THR A 72 0.47 15.48 -9.22
N PHE A 73 0.54 15.38 -10.55
CA PHE A 73 1.42 16.22 -11.36
C PHE A 73 1.04 17.69 -11.37
N ALA A 74 -0.27 18.01 -11.40
CA ALA A 74 -0.74 19.38 -11.33
C ALA A 74 -0.42 20.04 -9.99
N LEU A 75 -0.59 19.31 -8.88
CA LEU A 75 -0.19 19.77 -7.55
C LEU A 75 1.34 19.97 -7.48
N ASN A 76 2.13 19.01 -7.95
CA ASN A 76 3.59 19.17 -8.02
C ASN A 76 4.00 20.39 -8.84
N TYR A 77 3.34 20.63 -9.97
CA TYR A 77 3.60 21.80 -10.81
C TYR A 77 3.23 23.11 -10.10
N GLN A 78 2.17 23.13 -9.28
CA GLN A 78 1.76 24.33 -8.56
C GLN A 78 2.80 24.74 -7.51
N PHE A 79 3.35 23.78 -6.76
CA PHE A 79 4.30 24.04 -5.67
C PHE A 79 5.77 24.11 -6.14
N GLY A 80 6.14 23.34 -7.15
CA GLY A 80 7.53 23.14 -7.58
C GLY A 80 7.81 23.43 -9.05
N LYS A 81 6.80 23.81 -9.85
CA LYS A 81 6.90 23.98 -11.32
C LYS A 81 7.56 22.75 -11.95
N LEU A 82 8.55 22.93 -12.81
CA LEU A 82 9.28 21.83 -13.47
C LEU A 82 10.47 21.33 -12.65
N ASN A 83 10.49 21.55 -11.34
CA ASN A 83 11.53 21.02 -10.48
C ASN A 83 11.38 19.49 -10.34
N VAL A 84 12.17 18.77 -11.15
CA VAL A 84 12.24 17.30 -11.23
C VAL A 84 12.36 16.64 -9.85
N PHE A 85 13.09 17.27 -8.92
CA PHE A 85 13.27 16.75 -7.56
C PHE A 85 11.93 16.55 -6.83
N GLY A 86 10.99 17.49 -6.98
CA GLY A 86 9.68 17.42 -6.31
C GLY A 86 8.85 16.25 -6.83
N TYR A 87 8.89 15.99 -8.13
CA TYR A 87 8.21 14.85 -8.74
C TYR A 87 8.78 13.52 -8.24
N HIS A 88 10.11 13.39 -8.21
CA HIS A 88 10.77 12.19 -7.69
C HIS A 88 10.49 11.98 -6.20
N LEU A 89 10.48 13.06 -5.41
CA LEU A 89 10.16 12.98 -3.98
C LEU A 89 8.74 12.43 -3.76
N VAL A 90 7.75 12.97 -4.46
CA VAL A 90 6.36 12.49 -4.35
C VAL A 90 6.23 11.04 -4.80
N ASN A 91 6.90 10.66 -5.90
CA ASN A 91 6.91 9.26 -6.35
C ASN A 91 7.49 8.33 -5.28
N VAL A 92 8.62 8.69 -4.67
CA VAL A 92 9.23 7.90 -3.57
C VAL A 92 8.29 7.80 -2.36
N LEU A 93 7.62 8.89 -1.99
CA LEU A 93 6.64 8.86 -0.89
C LEU A 93 5.47 7.92 -1.19
N ILE A 94 4.95 7.94 -2.42
CA ILE A 94 3.90 7.01 -2.86
C ILE A 94 4.39 5.56 -2.76
N HIS A 95 5.63 5.28 -3.17
CA HIS A 95 6.21 3.93 -3.03
C HIS A 95 6.33 3.48 -1.57
N VAL A 96 6.74 4.36 -0.66
CA VAL A 96 6.78 4.07 0.78
C VAL A 96 5.39 3.76 1.34
N ILE A 97 4.39 4.59 1.01
CA ILE A 97 3.00 4.39 1.43
C ILE A 97 2.47 3.04 0.91
N ASN A 98 2.70 2.73 -0.37
CA ASN A 98 2.31 1.45 -0.94
C ASN A 98 3.00 0.27 -0.24
N GLY A 99 4.28 0.40 0.12
CA GLY A 99 4.98 -0.59 0.93
C GLY A 99 4.30 -0.84 2.28
N PHE A 100 3.84 0.22 2.95
CA PHE A 100 3.09 0.08 4.20
C PHE A 100 1.74 -0.61 4.00
N LEU A 101 1.00 -0.24 2.96
CA LEU A 101 -0.29 -0.87 2.63
C LEU A 101 -0.13 -2.37 2.35
N VAL A 102 0.88 -2.75 1.56
CA VAL A 102 1.20 -4.16 1.29
C VAL A 102 1.57 -4.90 2.57
N TYR A 103 2.36 -4.29 3.45
CA TYR A 103 2.69 -4.88 4.76
C TYR A 103 1.44 -5.17 5.60
N PHE A 104 0.53 -4.18 5.75
CA PHE A 104 -0.71 -4.38 6.50
C PHE A 104 -1.67 -5.37 5.85
N LEU A 105 -1.75 -5.38 4.52
CA LEU A 105 -2.54 -6.35 3.77
C LEU A 105 -2.01 -7.77 3.99
N ALA A 106 -0.69 -7.96 3.90
CA ALA A 106 -0.05 -9.23 4.15
C ALA A 106 -0.32 -9.72 5.58
N LEU A 107 -0.17 -8.85 6.59
CA LEU A 107 -0.49 -9.19 7.98
C LEU A 107 -1.96 -9.63 8.14
N THR A 108 -2.88 -8.95 7.47
CA THR A 108 -4.31 -9.27 7.52
C THR A 108 -4.58 -10.65 6.92
N ILE A 109 -4.01 -10.93 5.75
CA ILE A 109 -4.14 -12.22 5.05
C ILE A 109 -3.53 -13.34 5.90
N PHE A 110 -2.29 -13.17 6.38
CA PHE A 110 -1.62 -14.19 7.18
C PHE A 110 -2.35 -14.46 8.49
N ARG A 111 -2.91 -13.44 9.15
CA ARG A 111 -3.72 -13.64 10.34
C ARG A 111 -5.00 -14.45 10.05
N GLN A 112 -5.62 -14.28 8.89
CA GLN A 112 -6.82 -15.04 8.52
C GLN A 112 -6.52 -16.47 8.08
N LEU A 113 -5.41 -16.70 7.39
CA LEU A 113 -5.02 -18.03 6.89
C LEU A 113 -4.38 -18.93 7.95
N PHE A 114 -3.67 -18.34 8.93
CA PHE A 114 -2.91 -19.09 9.94
C PHE A 114 -3.61 -19.20 11.30
N ILE A 115 -4.80 -18.63 11.49
CA ILE A 115 -5.68 -19.01 12.61
C ILE A 115 -6.43 -20.28 12.20
N PRO A 116 -6.18 -21.45 12.82
CA PRO A 116 -6.89 -22.67 12.48
C PRO A 116 -8.40 -22.47 12.66
N SER A 117 -9.18 -22.88 11.67
CA SER A 117 -10.65 -22.93 11.65
C SER A 117 -11.26 -23.86 12.72
N ALA A 118 -10.59 -24.06 13.86
CA ALA A 118 -10.98 -24.97 14.94
C ALA A 118 -12.33 -24.65 15.59
N GLN A 119 -12.95 -23.52 15.26
CA GLN A 119 -14.30 -23.16 15.74
C GLN A 119 -15.39 -23.16 14.65
N ARG A 120 -15.08 -23.42 13.37
CA ARG A 120 -16.10 -23.31 12.30
C ARG A 120 -17.03 -24.52 12.15
N PHE A 121 -16.77 -25.66 12.80
CA PHE A 121 -17.57 -26.89 12.62
C PHE A 121 -18.01 -27.60 13.92
N GLY A 122 -17.80 -27.02 15.10
CA GLY A 122 -18.11 -27.67 16.39
C GLY A 122 -19.57 -27.64 16.85
N HIS A 123 -20.54 -27.25 16.00
CA HIS A 123 -21.93 -27.00 16.44
C HIS A 123 -23.02 -27.77 15.66
N SER A 124 -22.69 -28.87 14.98
CA SER A 124 -23.72 -29.70 14.33
C SER A 124 -23.82 -31.10 14.95
N ASN A 125 -24.85 -31.25 15.80
CA ASN A 125 -25.64 -32.46 16.03
C ASN A 125 -24.96 -33.67 16.72
N SER A 126 -24.99 -33.66 18.06
CA SER A 126 -25.06 -34.93 18.81
C SER A 126 -26.52 -35.42 18.82
N PRO A 127 -26.83 -36.65 18.35
CA PRO A 127 -28.18 -37.19 18.38
C PRO A 127 -28.57 -37.51 19.82
N LYS A 128 -29.73 -37.01 20.29
CA LYS A 128 -30.33 -37.44 21.54
C LYS A 128 -30.83 -38.87 21.40
N SER A 129 -29.97 -39.88 21.55
CA SER A 129 -30.41 -41.26 21.79
C SER A 129 -30.74 -41.43 23.28
N LYS A 130 -32.00 -41.17 23.65
CA LYS A 130 -32.60 -41.82 24.82
C LYS A 130 -33.52 -42.92 24.31
N VAL A 131 -32.92 -44.06 23.98
CA VAL A 131 -33.63 -45.34 23.95
C VAL A 131 -33.73 -45.78 25.40
N GLN A 132 -34.92 -45.69 25.97
CA GLN A 132 -35.21 -46.16 27.32
C GLN A 132 -36.04 -47.45 27.24
N SER A 133 -35.35 -48.57 27.43
CA SER A 133 -35.81 -49.82 28.05
C SER A 133 -34.53 -50.69 28.23
N PRO A 134 -34.48 -51.75 29.07
CA PRO A 134 -35.55 -52.49 29.76
C PRO A 134 -35.17 -52.71 31.27
N LYS A 135 -35.78 -53.51 32.16
CA LYS A 135 -36.42 -54.84 32.13
C LYS A 135 -37.22 -55.07 33.43
N SER A 136 -38.10 -56.07 33.34
CA SER A 136 -38.60 -57.05 34.35
C SER A 136 -39.28 -56.53 35.60
#